data_AF-A0A1Y5H1N4-F1
#
_entry.id   AF-A0A1Y5H1N4-F1
#
_cell.length_a   1.000
_cell.length_b   1.000
_cell.length_c   1.000
_cell.angle_alpha   90.00
_cell.angle_beta   90.00
_cell.angle_gamma   90.00
#
_symmetry.space_group_name_H-M   'P 1'
#
loop_
_entity.id
_entity.type
_entity.pdbx_description
1 polymer ?
#
loop_
_entity_poly.entity_id
_entity_poly.type
_entity_poly.pdbx_seq_one_letter_code
_entity_poly.pdbx_strand_id
1 'polypeptide(L)'
;MDRLSAAIFELVQDQHPAKVKSLCTRIKATAVDNYLSLCGHFTTDAANKLLEGVLTEWERLGSTNDELAGLIAGVSFGYIEERNREKVDLVWTGPDLNQFPVRRSEQVLLDVINSANDSLFIVSFVLINIPSVEGAIAEAVERGVDVRMLIESEDKENSSDFRETVARLNDVIPGIILYVWPRENREDAGVGFARVHAKCAVADKNIAFVTSANLTSAALDKNIEMGVHIVGGSIPDGICCQLTSMISSKEIIPYSVNRTSRGGKFKEYQSISLGVLAHTLKHSKSAIVQFKNEKQDIEETRVFSRCSENEDKPKANSVVVVERDGKLMVGKYTWSRQQDMNNNEEQFYLISIRGFSATQSFKLTEDEWEMFYPLAVELTQ
;
A
#
# COMPACT_ATOMS: atom_id res chain seq x y z
N MET A 1 -21.30 13.00 -35.52
CA MET A 1 -20.80 11.85 -34.74
C MET A 1 -20.61 12.23 -33.29
N ASP A 2 -19.78 13.22 -32.96
CA ASP A 2 -19.46 13.56 -31.55
C ASP A 2 -20.68 13.86 -30.65
N ARG A 3 -21.69 14.59 -31.15
CA ARG A 3 -22.95 14.85 -30.42
C ARG A 3 -23.75 13.58 -30.12
N LEU A 4 -23.81 12.66 -31.09
CA LEU A 4 -24.48 11.38 -30.92
C LEU A 4 -23.71 10.53 -29.90
N SER A 5 -22.38 10.46 -30.00
CA SER A 5 -21.56 9.74 -29.02
C SER A 5 -21.70 10.29 -27.60
N ALA A 6 -21.77 11.62 -27.44
CA ALA A 6 -22.00 12.25 -26.14
C ALA A 6 -23.39 11.92 -25.57
N ALA A 7 -24.45 12.01 -26.39
CA ALA A 7 -25.80 11.64 -25.99
C ALA A 7 -25.89 10.14 -25.61
N ILE A 8 -25.23 9.27 -26.37
CA ILE A 8 -25.13 7.84 -26.05
C ILE A 8 -24.39 7.63 -24.73
N PHE A 9 -23.29 8.36 -24.50
CA PHE A 9 -22.54 8.27 -23.26
C PHE A 9 -23.40 8.63 -22.05
N GLU A 10 -24.09 9.77 -22.07
CA GLU A 10 -25.03 10.16 -21.01
C GLU A 10 -26.13 9.11 -20.79
N LEU A 11 -26.67 8.54 -21.88
CA LEU A 11 -27.68 7.50 -21.79
C LEU A 11 -27.19 6.25 -21.05
N VAL A 12 -25.95 5.79 -21.29
CA VAL A 12 -25.49 4.48 -20.77
C VAL A 12 -24.97 4.52 -19.34
N GLN A 13 -24.64 5.71 -18.80
CA GLN A 13 -23.99 5.86 -17.48
C GLN A 13 -24.77 5.21 -16.32
N ASP A 14 -26.10 5.32 -16.35
CA ASP A 14 -26.99 4.84 -15.28
C ASP A 14 -27.82 3.62 -15.69
N GLN A 15 -27.41 2.90 -16.74
CA GLN A 15 -28.18 1.78 -17.28
C GLN A 15 -27.52 0.43 -17.06
N HIS A 16 -28.34 -0.55 -16.66
CA HIS A 16 -27.88 -1.93 -16.53
C HIS A 16 -27.49 -2.50 -17.91
N PRO A 17 -26.36 -3.22 -18.06
CA PRO A 17 -25.85 -3.70 -19.36
C PRO A 17 -26.88 -4.52 -20.16
N ALA A 18 -27.69 -5.32 -19.47
CA ALA A 18 -28.77 -6.10 -20.09
C ALA A 18 -29.85 -5.23 -20.76
N LYS A 19 -30.18 -4.07 -20.19
CA LYS A 19 -31.17 -3.14 -20.75
C LYS A 19 -30.63 -2.43 -22.00
N VAL A 20 -29.35 -2.07 -21.97
CA VAL A 20 -28.64 -1.52 -23.14
C VAL A 20 -28.57 -2.56 -24.27
N LYS A 21 -28.20 -3.82 -23.96
CA LYS A 21 -28.18 -4.91 -24.96
C LYS A 21 -29.55 -5.16 -25.59
N SER A 22 -30.61 -5.09 -24.78
CA SER A 22 -32.00 -5.17 -25.27
C SER A 22 -32.36 -4.01 -26.19
N LEU A 23 -31.97 -2.77 -25.84
CA LEU A 23 -32.16 -1.60 -26.69
C LEU A 23 -31.44 -1.77 -28.04
N CYS A 24 -30.17 -2.17 -28.05
CA CYS A 24 -29.41 -2.42 -29.28
C CYS A 24 -30.11 -3.46 -30.17
N THR A 25 -30.71 -4.50 -29.57
CA THR A 25 -31.45 -5.52 -30.32
C THR A 25 -32.71 -4.95 -30.97
N ARG A 26 -33.45 -4.07 -30.28
CA ARG A 26 -34.62 -3.38 -30.85
C ARG A 26 -34.21 -2.40 -31.95
N ILE A 27 -33.16 -1.62 -31.74
CA ILE A 27 -32.64 -0.66 -32.75
C ILE A 27 -32.31 -1.36 -34.06
N LYS A 28 -31.62 -2.51 -34.01
CA LYS A 28 -31.29 -3.28 -35.22
C LYS A 28 -32.53 -3.70 -36.02
N ALA A 29 -33.66 -3.91 -35.35
CA ALA A 29 -34.92 -4.31 -35.96
C ALA A 29 -35.83 -3.12 -36.36
N THR A 30 -35.46 -1.88 -36.08
CA THR A 30 -36.28 -0.69 -36.30
C THR A 30 -35.66 0.19 -37.39
N ALA A 31 -36.38 0.45 -38.48
CA ALA A 31 -35.96 1.39 -39.50
C ALA A 31 -35.90 2.84 -38.95
N VAL A 32 -34.99 3.66 -39.48
CA VAL A 32 -34.71 5.03 -38.98
C VAL A 32 -35.96 5.92 -38.97
N ASP A 33 -36.82 5.78 -39.97
CA ASP A 33 -38.10 6.49 -40.11
C ASP A 33 -39.16 6.10 -39.06
N ASN A 34 -38.93 5.02 -38.31
CA ASN A 34 -39.80 4.56 -37.23
C ASN A 34 -39.11 4.63 -35.85
N TYR A 35 -38.15 5.53 -35.67
CA TYR A 35 -37.40 5.67 -34.40
C TYR A 35 -38.30 5.93 -33.19
N LEU A 36 -39.47 6.57 -33.37
CA LEU A 36 -40.45 6.82 -32.30
C LEU A 36 -40.94 5.54 -31.61
N SER A 37 -40.87 4.38 -32.29
CA SER A 37 -41.22 3.08 -31.70
C SER A 37 -40.26 2.60 -30.60
N LEU A 38 -39.09 3.25 -30.49
CA LEU A 38 -38.08 2.98 -29.46
C LEU A 38 -38.29 3.83 -28.21
N CYS A 39 -39.10 4.89 -28.28
CA CYS A 39 -39.43 5.72 -27.11
C CYS A 39 -40.11 4.88 -26.02
N GLY A 40 -39.87 5.22 -24.75
CA GLY A 40 -40.44 4.48 -23.63
C GLY A 40 -39.79 3.11 -23.37
N HIS A 41 -38.61 2.83 -23.95
CA HIS A 41 -37.89 1.57 -23.73
C HIS A 41 -37.43 1.37 -22.28
N PHE A 42 -37.06 2.46 -21.59
CA PHE A 42 -36.63 2.43 -20.21
C PHE A 42 -37.80 2.62 -19.25
N THR A 43 -37.63 2.19 -18.00
CA THR A 43 -38.67 2.28 -16.96
C THR A 43 -38.81 3.69 -16.37
N THR A 44 -37.79 4.54 -16.50
CA THR A 44 -37.77 5.88 -15.90
C THR A 44 -37.87 6.96 -16.98
N ASP A 45 -38.62 8.03 -16.68
CA ASP A 45 -38.78 9.17 -17.59
C ASP A 45 -37.44 9.86 -17.88
N ALA A 46 -36.55 9.93 -16.89
CA ALA A 46 -35.21 10.49 -17.06
C ALA A 46 -34.40 9.72 -18.11
N ALA A 47 -34.41 8.38 -18.06
CA ALA A 47 -33.70 7.56 -19.04
C ALA A 47 -34.35 7.63 -20.43
N ASN A 48 -35.67 7.71 -20.51
CA ASN A 48 -36.38 7.88 -21.79
C ASN A 48 -36.10 9.24 -22.42
N LYS A 49 -35.95 10.31 -21.62
CA LYS A 49 -35.57 11.64 -22.12
C LYS A 49 -34.15 11.64 -22.72
N LEU A 50 -33.21 10.92 -22.09
CA LEU A 50 -31.87 10.72 -22.66
C LEU A 50 -31.93 9.91 -23.96
N LEU A 51 -32.77 8.88 -24.01
CA LEU A 51 -33.00 8.09 -25.22
C LEU A 51 -33.58 8.95 -26.35
N GLU A 52 -34.56 9.80 -26.09
CA GLU A 52 -35.11 10.74 -27.08
C GLU A 52 -34.02 11.67 -27.66
N GLY A 53 -33.08 12.13 -26.81
CA GLY A 53 -31.91 12.88 -27.26
C GLY A 53 -31.02 12.08 -28.22
N VAL A 54 -30.74 10.82 -27.90
CA VAL A 54 -30.00 9.90 -28.77
C VAL A 54 -30.73 9.68 -30.10
N LEU A 55 -32.03 9.43 -30.07
CA LEU A 55 -32.84 9.17 -31.27
C LEU A 55 -32.93 10.41 -32.18
N THR A 56 -33.02 11.61 -31.60
CA THR A 56 -33.02 12.87 -32.36
C THR A 56 -31.68 13.09 -33.07
N GLU A 57 -30.56 12.83 -32.40
CA GLU A 57 -29.24 12.92 -33.03
C GLU A 57 -28.99 11.82 -34.07
N TRP A 58 -29.60 10.64 -33.88
CA TRP A 58 -29.57 9.56 -34.85
C TRP A 58 -30.30 9.95 -36.14
N GLU A 59 -31.53 10.45 -36.04
CA GLU A 59 -32.30 10.94 -37.19
C GLU A 59 -31.55 12.06 -37.92
N ARG A 60 -30.97 13.01 -37.18
CA ARG A 60 -30.20 14.13 -37.74
C ARG A 60 -28.98 13.68 -38.55
N LEU A 61 -28.31 12.60 -38.13
CA LEU A 61 -27.12 12.08 -38.81
C LEU A 61 -27.46 11.09 -39.94
N GLY A 62 -28.61 10.42 -39.87
CA GLY A 62 -29.03 9.43 -40.86
C GLY A 62 -28.14 8.19 -40.93
N SER A 63 -27.43 7.86 -39.84
CA SER A 63 -26.60 6.65 -39.75
C SER A 63 -27.45 5.38 -39.74
N THR A 64 -26.87 4.25 -40.13
CA THR A 64 -27.59 2.96 -40.17
C THR A 64 -27.95 2.46 -38.77
N ASN A 65 -28.94 1.56 -38.70
CA ASN A 65 -29.36 0.91 -37.46
C ASN A 65 -28.22 0.13 -36.79
N ASP A 66 -27.42 -0.58 -37.60
CA ASP A 66 -26.28 -1.36 -37.12
C ASP A 66 -25.16 -0.47 -36.58
N GLU A 67 -24.92 0.69 -37.22
CA GLU A 67 -23.98 1.70 -36.71
C GLU A 67 -24.44 2.25 -35.35
N LEU A 68 -25.71 2.65 -35.21
CA LEU A 68 -26.21 3.15 -33.92
C LEU A 68 -26.13 2.07 -32.83
N ALA A 69 -26.60 0.86 -33.12
CA ALA A 69 -26.58 -0.24 -32.16
C ALA A 69 -25.15 -0.62 -31.77
N GLY A 70 -24.22 -0.58 -32.72
CA GLY A 70 -22.79 -0.79 -32.51
C GLY A 70 -22.16 0.31 -31.65
N LEU A 71 -22.49 1.57 -31.91
CA LEU A 71 -22.03 2.72 -31.10
C LEU A 71 -22.52 2.62 -29.67
N ILE A 72 -23.81 2.37 -29.45
CA ILE A 72 -24.38 2.21 -28.10
C ILE A 72 -23.71 1.06 -27.36
N ALA A 73 -23.53 -0.09 -28.02
CA ALA A 73 -22.86 -1.23 -27.42
C ALA A 73 -21.39 -0.94 -27.07
N GLY A 74 -20.66 -0.30 -27.99
CA GLY A 74 -19.26 0.07 -27.81
C GLY A 74 -19.04 1.11 -26.70
N VAL A 75 -19.86 2.17 -26.68
CA VAL A 75 -19.80 3.21 -25.63
C VAL A 75 -20.20 2.63 -24.27
N SER A 76 -21.23 1.78 -24.21
CA SER A 76 -21.62 1.10 -22.98
C SER A 76 -20.51 0.18 -22.46
N PHE A 77 -19.91 -0.63 -23.34
CA PHE A 77 -18.79 -1.49 -22.98
C PHE A 77 -17.61 -0.65 -22.47
N GLY A 78 -17.20 0.37 -23.21
CA GLY A 78 -16.10 1.26 -22.82
C GLY A 78 -16.34 1.94 -21.46
N TYR A 79 -17.57 2.42 -21.21
CA TYR A 79 -17.94 3.00 -19.92
C TYR A 79 -17.83 1.99 -18.76
N ILE A 80 -18.34 0.77 -18.95
CA ILE A 80 -18.32 -0.27 -17.92
C ILE A 80 -16.87 -0.71 -17.63
N GLU A 81 -16.07 -0.94 -18.66
CA GLU A 81 -14.67 -1.35 -18.50
C GLU A 81 -13.85 -0.28 -17.79
N GLU A 82 -13.99 0.99 -18.17
CA GLU A 82 -13.26 2.08 -17.50
C GLU A 82 -13.74 2.29 -16.06
N ARG A 83 -15.04 2.16 -15.78
CA ARG A 83 -15.57 2.22 -14.42
C ARG A 83 -15.12 1.03 -13.55
N ASN A 84 -14.92 -0.14 -14.14
CA ASN A 84 -14.39 -1.32 -13.44
C ASN A 84 -12.87 -1.25 -13.25
N ARG A 85 -12.17 -0.52 -14.14
CA ARG A 85 -10.73 -0.31 -14.06
C ARG A 85 -10.35 0.53 -12.86
N GLU A 86 -11.09 1.60 -12.57
CA GLU A 86 -10.81 2.50 -11.47
C GLU A 86 -12.10 2.92 -10.75
N LYS A 87 -12.14 2.71 -9.43
CA LYS A 87 -13.21 3.18 -8.57
C LYS A 87 -12.66 4.22 -7.60
N VAL A 88 -13.29 5.40 -7.58
CA VAL A 88 -12.94 6.49 -6.67
C VAL A 88 -14.15 6.82 -5.81
N ASP A 89 -14.03 6.64 -4.49
CA ASP A 89 -15.07 6.96 -3.51
C ASP A 89 -14.62 8.15 -2.64
N LEU A 90 -15.53 9.10 -2.40
CA LEU A 90 -15.31 10.20 -1.45
C LEU A 90 -15.30 9.69 0.00
N VAL A 91 -14.33 10.16 0.77
CA VAL A 91 -14.19 9.89 2.20
C VAL A 91 -14.37 11.20 2.96
N TRP A 92 -15.15 11.16 4.03
CA TRP A 92 -15.44 12.33 4.85
C TRP A 92 -15.54 11.95 6.33
N THR A 93 -14.83 12.70 7.16
CA THR A 93 -15.00 12.71 8.62
C THR A 93 -15.51 14.10 9.02
N GLY A 94 -16.37 14.19 10.04
CA GLY A 94 -16.95 15.43 10.52
C GLY A 94 -18.48 15.42 10.47
N PRO A 95 -19.16 16.57 10.57
CA PRO A 95 -20.60 16.67 10.44
C PRO A 95 -21.07 16.10 9.09
N ASP A 96 -21.96 15.12 9.14
CA ASP A 96 -22.56 14.52 7.95
C ASP A 96 -23.97 15.11 7.74
N LEU A 97 -24.11 15.87 6.66
CA LEU A 97 -25.39 16.46 6.25
C LEU A 97 -26.21 15.52 5.35
N ASN A 98 -25.79 14.26 5.20
CA ASN A 98 -26.40 13.23 4.36
C ASN A 98 -26.60 13.66 2.89
N GLN A 99 -25.75 14.55 2.39
CA GLN A 99 -25.83 15.03 1.00
C GLN A 99 -25.32 13.97 0.01
N PHE A 100 -24.35 13.16 0.44
CA PHE A 100 -23.78 12.06 -0.33
C PHE A 100 -23.44 10.91 0.63
N PRO A 101 -23.53 9.63 0.21
CA PRO A 101 -23.05 8.53 1.02
C PRO A 101 -21.52 8.62 1.16
N VAL A 102 -21.05 8.84 2.39
CA VAL A 102 -19.62 8.97 2.69
C VAL A 102 -19.17 7.91 3.68
N ARG A 103 -17.89 7.53 3.59
CA ARG A 103 -17.23 6.64 4.55
C ARG A 103 -16.33 7.47 5.46
N ARG A 104 -16.20 7.07 6.73
CA ARG A 104 -15.28 7.71 7.68
C ARG A 104 -13.83 7.36 7.37
N SER A 105 -12.91 8.30 7.64
CA SER A 105 -11.48 8.14 7.38
C SER A 105 -10.86 6.96 8.11
N GLU A 106 -11.19 6.73 9.39
CA GLU A 106 -10.66 5.58 10.14
C GLU A 106 -11.03 4.25 9.47
N GLN A 107 -12.29 4.09 9.10
CA GLN A 107 -12.79 2.85 8.52
C GLN A 107 -12.13 2.55 7.17
N VAL A 108 -11.98 3.57 6.33
CA VAL A 108 -11.30 3.41 5.05
C VAL A 108 -9.83 3.05 5.25
N LEU A 109 -9.14 3.70 6.19
CA LEU A 109 -7.75 3.35 6.50
C LEU A 109 -7.61 1.89 6.96
N LEU A 110 -8.49 1.44 7.86
CA LEU A 110 -8.52 0.04 8.32
C LEU A 110 -8.78 -0.93 7.16
N ASP A 111 -9.71 -0.61 6.26
CA ASP A 111 -9.98 -1.44 5.08
C ASP A 111 -8.73 -1.58 4.19
N VAL A 112 -7.99 -0.49 3.94
CA VAL A 112 -6.75 -0.53 3.15
C VAL A 112 -5.71 -1.43 3.81
N ILE A 113 -5.50 -1.27 5.12
CA ILE A 113 -4.52 -2.07 5.89
C ILE A 113 -4.91 -3.56 5.90
N ASN A 114 -6.20 -3.85 6.10
CA ASN A 114 -6.70 -5.22 6.16
C ASN A 114 -6.73 -5.90 4.79
N SER A 115 -6.90 -5.13 3.71
CA SER A 115 -6.89 -5.65 2.34
C SER A 115 -5.48 -5.92 1.81
N ALA A 116 -4.43 -5.42 2.47
CA ALA A 116 -3.06 -5.63 2.04
C ALA A 116 -2.62 -7.10 2.21
N ASN A 117 -2.08 -7.67 1.12
CA ASN A 117 -1.59 -9.06 1.04
C ASN A 117 -0.07 -9.12 0.90
N ASP A 118 0.52 -8.23 0.10
CA ASP A 118 1.95 -8.26 -0.24
C ASP A 118 2.69 -7.05 0.29
N SER A 119 2.11 -5.86 0.17
CA SER A 119 2.76 -4.59 0.52
C SER A 119 1.79 -3.55 1.06
N LEU A 120 2.26 -2.77 2.02
CA LEU A 120 1.54 -1.63 2.57
C LEU A 120 2.53 -0.49 2.80
N PHE A 121 2.28 0.66 2.18
CA PHE A 121 3.05 1.87 2.42
C PHE A 121 2.15 2.94 3.01
N ILE A 122 2.50 3.42 4.21
CA ILE A 122 1.80 4.50 4.90
C ILE A 122 2.68 5.75 4.91
N VAL A 123 2.13 6.90 4.56
CA VAL A 123 2.77 8.20 4.73
C VAL A 123 1.98 8.96 5.78
N SER A 124 2.66 9.42 6.83
CA SER A 124 2.02 10.25 7.86
C SER A 124 2.94 11.34 8.36
N PHE A 125 2.35 12.52 8.59
CA PHE A 125 3.04 13.64 9.24
C PHE A 125 3.17 13.42 10.75
N VAL A 126 2.11 12.94 11.40
CA VAL A 126 2.08 12.65 12.84
C VAL A 126 1.42 11.29 13.02
N LEU A 127 2.01 10.45 13.86
CA LEU A 127 1.37 9.22 14.32
C LEU A 127 1.19 9.29 15.84
N ILE A 128 -0.07 9.40 16.26
CA ILE A 128 -0.45 9.35 17.67
C ILE A 128 -1.22 8.06 17.89
N ASN A 129 -0.66 7.19 18.74
CA ASN A 129 -1.26 6.03 19.42
C ASN A 129 -2.76 5.79 19.14
N ILE A 130 -3.09 5.17 18.01
CA ILE A 130 -4.45 4.70 17.68
C ILE A 130 -4.42 3.17 17.73
N PRO A 131 -4.89 2.54 18.82
CA PRO A 131 -4.76 1.10 19.00
C PRO A 131 -5.40 0.25 17.88
N SER A 132 -6.52 0.70 17.30
CA SER A 132 -7.20 0.01 16.19
C SER A 132 -6.32 -0.07 14.94
N VAL A 133 -5.71 1.06 14.56
CA VAL A 133 -4.82 1.16 13.40
C VAL A 133 -3.51 0.42 13.65
N GLU A 134 -2.91 0.58 14.83
CA GLU A 134 -1.65 -0.12 15.16
C GLU A 134 -1.83 -1.63 15.22
N GLY A 135 -2.95 -2.11 15.78
CA GLY A 135 -3.32 -3.53 15.77
C GLY A 135 -3.47 -4.06 14.34
N ALA A 136 -4.19 -3.35 13.48
CA ALA A 136 -4.35 -3.75 12.07
C ALA A 136 -3.01 -3.80 11.31
N ILE A 137 -2.11 -2.86 11.59
CA ILE A 137 -0.76 -2.86 10.99
C ILE A 137 0.07 -4.04 11.52
N ALA A 138 0.01 -4.33 12.82
CA ALA A 138 0.68 -5.50 13.41
C ALA A 138 0.16 -6.80 12.79
N GLU A 139 -1.14 -6.96 12.65
CA GLU A 139 -1.76 -8.09 11.97
C GLU A 139 -1.29 -8.21 10.50
N ALA A 140 -1.14 -7.09 9.78
CA ALA A 140 -0.59 -7.10 8.43
C ALA A 140 0.86 -7.62 8.41
N VAL A 141 1.70 -7.17 9.35
CA VAL A 141 3.07 -7.68 9.50
C VAL A 141 3.06 -9.19 9.82
N GLU A 142 2.15 -9.64 10.69
CA GLU A 142 2.00 -11.06 11.03
C GLU A 142 1.57 -11.92 9.85
N ARG A 143 0.68 -11.41 8.97
CA ARG A 143 0.35 -12.05 7.69
C ARG A 143 1.54 -12.14 6.73
N GLY A 144 2.59 -11.35 6.97
CA GLY A 144 3.81 -11.32 6.17
C GLY A 144 3.85 -10.19 5.13
N VAL A 145 2.95 -9.20 5.26
CA VAL A 145 2.92 -7.99 4.43
C VAL A 145 4.20 -7.20 4.66
N ASP A 146 4.76 -6.64 3.58
CA ASP A 146 5.85 -5.68 3.65
C ASP A 146 5.31 -4.29 4.01
N VAL A 147 5.26 -4.02 5.31
CA VAL A 147 4.76 -2.75 5.86
C VAL A 147 5.89 -1.73 6.00
N ARG A 148 5.73 -0.60 5.30
CA ARG A 148 6.62 0.55 5.32
C ARG A 148 5.87 1.80 5.74
N MET A 149 6.55 2.67 6.47
CA MET A 149 5.97 3.94 6.87
C MET A 149 6.96 5.08 6.72
N LEU A 150 6.59 6.11 5.96
CA LEU A 150 7.30 7.38 5.92
C LEU A 150 6.69 8.31 6.98
N ILE A 151 7.52 8.72 7.94
CA ILE A 151 7.15 9.63 9.03
C ILE A 151 7.94 10.94 8.92
N GLU A 152 7.26 12.06 9.17
CA GLU A 152 7.94 13.35 9.26
C GLU A 152 8.79 13.41 10.54
N SER A 153 10.07 13.73 10.37
CA SER A 153 10.99 14.04 11.47
C SER A 153 10.94 15.53 11.82
N GLU A 154 10.86 15.88 13.11
CA GLU A 154 10.78 17.27 13.58
C GLU A 154 12.07 18.10 13.35
N ASP A 155 11.96 19.43 13.58
CA ASP A 155 13.02 20.46 13.49
C ASP A 155 14.22 20.24 14.42
N LYS A 156 14.17 19.21 15.28
CA LYS A 156 15.35 18.55 15.83
C LYS A 156 15.22 17.06 15.55
N GLU A 157 16.10 16.47 14.74
CA GLU A 157 16.19 15.00 14.51
C GLU A 157 16.42 14.19 15.81
N ASN A 158 16.55 14.90 16.94
CA ASN A 158 16.73 14.42 18.29
C ASN A 158 15.69 14.99 19.29
N SER A 159 14.52 15.48 18.86
CA SER A 159 13.45 15.71 19.85
C SER A 159 13.10 14.39 20.53
N SER A 160 12.89 14.44 21.85
CA SER A 160 12.54 13.27 22.66
C SER A 160 11.33 12.55 22.07
N ASP A 161 10.34 13.33 21.65
CA ASP A 161 9.00 12.88 21.32
C ASP A 161 8.97 12.04 20.03
N PHE A 162 9.72 12.45 19.00
CA PHE A 162 9.85 11.68 17.76
C PHE A 162 10.57 10.35 18.01
N ARG A 163 11.66 10.38 18.79
CA ARG A 163 12.44 9.17 19.13
C ARG A 163 11.63 8.18 19.96
N GLU A 164 10.86 8.68 20.93
CA GLU A 164 9.94 7.88 21.73
C GLU A 164 8.85 7.25 20.86
N THR A 165 8.31 8.01 19.90
CA THR A 165 7.31 7.51 18.95
C THR A 165 7.86 6.36 18.11
N VAL A 166 9.06 6.53 17.54
CA VAL A 166 9.72 5.49 16.74
C VAL A 166 10.02 4.25 17.59
N ALA A 167 10.60 4.43 18.78
CA ALA A 167 10.91 3.32 19.69
C ALA A 167 9.64 2.54 20.07
N ARG A 168 8.55 3.24 20.38
CA ARG A 168 7.25 2.64 20.69
C ARG A 168 6.68 1.85 19.51
N LEU A 169 6.74 2.40 18.29
CA LEU A 169 6.23 1.69 17.11
C LEU A 169 6.99 0.41 16.81
N ASN A 170 8.31 0.44 16.95
CA ASN A 170 9.13 -0.76 16.75
C ASN A 170 8.88 -1.83 17.83
N ASP A 171 8.47 -1.42 19.04
CA ASP A 171 8.10 -2.36 20.10
C ASP A 171 6.69 -2.94 19.93
N VAL A 172 5.71 -2.10 19.57
CA VAL A 172 4.31 -2.50 19.35
C VAL A 172 4.11 -3.27 18.05
N ILE A 173 4.88 -2.92 17.01
CA ILE A 173 4.76 -3.48 15.65
C ILE A 173 6.13 -3.99 15.19
N PRO A 174 6.67 -5.08 15.77
CA PRO A 174 7.96 -5.61 15.36
C PRO A 174 7.97 -5.97 13.87
N GLY A 175 8.94 -5.41 13.13
CA GLY A 175 9.08 -5.65 11.69
C GLY A 175 8.39 -4.64 10.77
N ILE A 176 7.83 -3.55 11.33
CA ILE A 176 7.54 -2.34 10.54
C ILE A 176 8.85 -1.67 10.09
N ILE A 177 8.87 -1.15 8.87
CA ILE A 177 10.03 -0.42 8.36
C ILE A 177 9.72 1.08 8.36
N LEU A 178 10.44 1.83 9.17
CA LEU A 178 10.25 3.28 9.31
C LEU A 178 11.27 4.04 8.46
N TYR A 179 10.77 4.94 7.63
CA TYR A 179 11.51 5.85 6.77
C TYR A 179 11.38 7.30 7.25
N VAL A 180 12.43 8.07 7.01
CA VAL A 180 12.45 9.52 7.19
C VAL A 180 12.97 10.19 5.91
N TRP A 181 12.59 11.45 5.70
CA TRP A 181 13.21 12.32 4.71
C TRP A 181 14.33 13.12 5.39
N PRO A 182 15.61 12.79 5.20
CA PRO A 182 16.72 13.47 5.88
C PRO A 182 16.77 14.95 5.51
N ARG A 183 17.27 15.81 6.40
CA ARG A 183 17.30 17.25 6.15
C ARG A 183 18.21 17.66 5.03
N GLU A 184 19.34 17.00 4.89
CA GLU A 184 20.31 17.23 3.84
C GLU A 184 19.75 16.99 2.44
N ASN A 185 18.66 16.22 2.34
CA ASN A 185 17.94 15.96 1.10
C ASN A 185 16.75 16.93 0.89
N ARG A 186 16.53 17.85 1.82
CA ARG A 186 15.46 18.86 1.73
C ARG A 186 16.05 20.15 1.18
N GLU A 187 15.33 20.79 0.27
CA GLU A 187 15.67 22.15 -0.16
C GLU A 187 15.63 23.10 1.04
N ASP A 188 16.72 23.86 1.21
CA ASP A 188 16.82 24.91 2.21
C ASP A 188 16.25 26.21 1.61
N ALA A 189 15.05 26.58 2.04
CA ALA A 189 14.36 27.78 1.58
C ALA A 189 14.69 29.02 2.45
N GLY A 190 15.67 28.95 3.35
CA GLY A 190 16.13 30.06 4.20
C GLY A 190 15.17 30.49 5.31
N VAL A 191 13.88 30.13 5.23
CA VAL A 191 12.84 30.40 6.26
C VAL A 191 12.37 29.11 6.97
N GLY A 192 12.90 27.96 6.55
CA GLY A 192 12.54 26.64 7.06
C GLY A 192 12.91 25.54 6.06
N PHE A 193 12.65 24.30 6.44
CA PHE A 193 12.88 23.13 5.58
C PHE A 193 11.56 22.60 5.03
N ALA A 194 11.60 22.00 3.84
CA ALA A 194 10.48 21.24 3.30
C ALA A 194 10.05 20.12 4.28
N ARG A 195 8.79 19.70 4.24
CA ARG A 195 8.23 18.69 5.17
C ARG A 195 7.37 17.67 4.46
N VAL A 196 7.30 16.46 5.00
CA VAL A 196 6.34 15.44 4.57
C VAL A 196 4.95 15.79 5.09
N HIS A 197 4.18 16.57 4.33
CA HIS A 197 2.80 16.92 4.70
C HIS A 197 1.74 16.06 4.00
N ALA A 198 2.15 15.08 3.19
CA ALA A 198 1.26 14.11 2.59
C ALA A 198 0.72 13.12 3.63
N LYS A 199 -0.51 12.65 3.44
CA LYS A 199 -1.09 11.54 4.20
C LYS A 199 -1.76 10.58 3.23
N CYS A 200 -1.25 9.37 3.19
CA CYS A 200 -1.84 8.32 2.39
C CYS A 200 -1.49 6.94 2.92
N ALA A 201 -2.28 5.96 2.52
CA ALA A 201 -1.96 4.55 2.64
C ALA A 201 -2.15 3.90 1.27
N VAL A 202 -1.19 3.09 0.85
CA VAL A 202 -1.26 2.36 -0.43
C VAL A 202 -0.98 0.89 -0.17
N ALA A 203 -1.89 0.03 -0.61
CA ALA A 203 -1.79 -1.42 -0.50
C ALA A 203 -1.69 -2.07 -1.88
N ASP A 204 -0.74 -2.99 -2.02
CA ASP A 204 -0.59 -3.90 -3.17
C ASP A 204 -0.59 -3.22 -4.55
N LYS A 205 -0.17 -1.95 -4.64
CA LYS A 205 -0.18 -1.12 -5.86
C LYS A 205 -1.56 -0.98 -6.52
N ASN A 206 -2.63 -1.35 -5.82
CA ASN A 206 -3.98 -1.45 -6.36
C ASN A 206 -5.01 -0.68 -5.53
N ILE A 207 -4.72 -0.41 -4.25
CA ILE A 207 -5.62 0.34 -3.38
C ILE A 207 -4.86 1.52 -2.80
N ALA A 208 -5.42 2.72 -2.90
CA ALA A 208 -4.86 3.92 -2.28
C ALA A 208 -5.93 4.67 -1.51
N PHE A 209 -5.55 5.19 -0.36
CA PHE A 209 -6.32 6.17 0.40
C PHE A 209 -5.48 7.44 0.52
N VAL A 210 -5.95 8.55 -0.05
CA VAL A 210 -5.31 9.87 0.06
C VAL A 210 -6.22 10.75 0.89
N THR A 211 -5.69 11.41 1.92
CA THR A 211 -6.51 12.12 2.90
C THR A 211 -5.84 13.38 3.45
N SER A 212 -6.65 14.32 3.94
CA SER A 212 -6.18 15.42 4.78
C SER A 212 -5.91 14.98 6.23
N ALA A 213 -6.53 13.87 6.65
CA ALA A 213 -6.48 13.40 8.03
C ALA A 213 -5.07 12.96 8.44
N ASN A 214 -4.56 13.54 9.53
CA ASN A 214 -3.41 12.98 10.24
C ASN A 214 -3.79 11.64 10.90
N LEU A 215 -2.81 10.77 11.18
CA LEU A 215 -3.03 9.57 11.98
C LEU A 215 -3.13 9.90 13.48
N THR A 216 -4.23 10.56 13.84
CA THR A 216 -4.61 10.90 15.21
C THR A 216 -6.09 10.59 15.40
N SER A 217 -6.51 10.18 16.61
CA SER A 217 -7.92 9.84 16.87
C SER A 217 -8.87 11.00 16.58
N ALA A 218 -8.44 12.24 16.82
CA ALA A 218 -9.25 13.42 16.52
C ALA A 218 -9.45 13.61 15.01
N ALA A 219 -8.39 13.49 14.21
CA ALA A 219 -8.48 13.62 12.76
C ALA A 219 -9.32 12.51 12.12
N LEU A 220 -9.14 11.26 12.56
CA LEU A 220 -9.83 10.13 11.94
C LEU A 220 -11.33 10.04 12.26
N ASP A 221 -11.76 10.54 13.43
CA ASP A 221 -13.15 10.41 13.91
C ASP A 221 -13.93 11.73 14.08
N LYS A 222 -13.27 12.85 14.41
CA LYS A 222 -13.96 14.08 14.86
C LYS A 222 -13.78 15.28 13.96
N ASN A 223 -12.56 15.51 13.46
CA ASN A 223 -12.27 16.69 12.65
C ASN A 223 -12.98 16.59 11.30
N ILE A 224 -13.18 17.76 10.68
CA ILE A 224 -13.58 17.82 9.29
C ILE A 224 -12.37 17.43 8.45
N GLU A 225 -12.40 16.22 7.89
CA GLU A 225 -11.36 15.70 7.02
C GLU A 225 -11.99 15.14 5.74
N MET A 226 -11.27 15.27 4.64
CA MET A 226 -11.70 14.73 3.36
C MET A 226 -10.60 13.87 2.74
N GLY A 227 -11.01 12.89 1.95
CA GLY A 227 -10.10 12.06 1.21
C GLY A 227 -10.76 11.33 0.07
N VAL A 228 -9.97 10.55 -0.64
CA VAL A 228 -10.41 9.67 -1.71
C VAL A 228 -9.88 8.28 -1.48
N HIS A 229 -10.77 7.29 -1.58
CA HIS A 229 -10.43 5.89 -1.61
C HIS A 229 -10.46 5.42 -3.07
N ILE A 230 -9.33 4.93 -3.55
CA ILE A 230 -9.08 4.59 -4.95
C ILE A 230 -8.78 3.10 -5.02
N VAL A 231 -9.51 2.37 -5.87
CA VAL A 231 -9.26 0.94 -6.14
C VAL A 231 -9.07 0.77 -7.64
N GLY A 232 -7.99 0.10 -8.03
CA GLY A 232 -7.59 -0.05 -9.43
C GLY A 232 -7.00 1.24 -10.00
N GLY A 233 -7.02 1.35 -11.34
CA GLY A 233 -6.43 2.46 -12.07
C GLY A 233 -4.90 2.50 -11.98
N SER A 234 -4.31 3.64 -12.37
CA SER A 234 -2.85 3.83 -12.35
C SER A 234 -2.36 4.63 -11.14
N ILE A 235 -3.25 5.25 -10.37
CA ILE A 235 -2.88 6.13 -9.25
C ILE A 235 -2.23 5.36 -8.09
N PRO A 236 -2.78 4.23 -7.60
CA PRO A 236 -2.15 3.49 -6.50
C PRO A 236 -0.74 2.99 -6.86
N ASP A 237 -0.57 2.43 -8.06
CA ASP A 237 0.74 2.01 -8.57
C ASP A 237 1.70 3.20 -8.71
N GLY A 238 1.24 4.32 -9.28
CA GLY A 238 2.04 5.54 -9.42
C GLY A 238 2.56 6.09 -8.08
N ILE A 239 1.73 6.09 -7.03
CA ILE A 239 2.17 6.49 -5.67
C ILE A 239 3.23 5.51 -5.15
N CYS A 240 3.01 4.21 -5.29
CA CYS A 240 3.98 3.19 -4.86
C CYS A 240 5.32 3.34 -5.61
N CYS A 241 5.29 3.51 -6.93
CA CYS A 241 6.47 3.77 -7.75
C CYS A 241 7.21 5.03 -7.32
N GLN A 242 6.50 6.12 -6.99
CA GLN A 242 7.12 7.35 -6.50
C GLN A 242 7.86 7.13 -5.17
N LEU A 243 7.19 6.50 -4.20
CA LEU A 243 7.77 6.24 -2.88
C LEU A 243 8.97 5.28 -2.97
N THR A 244 8.84 4.23 -3.78
CA THR A 244 9.92 3.28 -4.05
C THR A 244 11.10 3.94 -4.77
N SER A 245 10.83 4.88 -5.68
CA SER A 245 11.88 5.66 -6.34
C SER A 245 12.63 6.54 -5.34
N MET A 246 11.92 7.18 -4.40
CA MET A 246 12.54 7.97 -3.33
C MET A 246 13.43 7.12 -2.41
N ILE A 247 13.07 5.85 -2.17
CA ILE A 247 13.94 4.90 -1.45
C ILE A 247 15.19 4.60 -2.28
N SER A 248 15.00 4.25 -3.55
CA SER A 248 16.07 3.81 -4.45
C SER A 248 17.09 4.93 -4.74
N SER A 249 16.62 6.16 -4.85
CA SER A 249 17.46 7.36 -4.99
C SER A 249 18.04 7.87 -3.67
N LYS A 250 17.70 7.21 -2.55
CA LYS A 250 18.09 7.59 -1.18
C LYS A 250 17.61 8.99 -0.78
N GLU A 251 16.52 9.47 -1.39
CA GLU A 251 15.84 10.69 -0.98
C GLU A 251 15.17 10.49 0.39
N ILE A 252 14.52 9.35 0.59
CA ILE A 252 14.10 8.88 1.92
C ILE A 252 14.87 7.63 2.30
N ILE A 253 15.17 7.48 3.58
CA ILE A 253 16.00 6.39 4.07
C ILE A 253 15.49 5.83 5.40
N PRO A 254 15.84 4.57 5.72
CA PRO A 254 15.41 3.95 6.97
C PRO A 254 15.93 4.73 8.17
N TYR A 255 15.07 4.92 9.16
CA TYR A 255 15.40 5.71 10.35
C TYR A 255 16.65 5.18 11.09
N SER A 256 16.82 3.86 11.16
CA SER A 256 17.98 3.21 11.78
C SER A 256 19.30 3.64 11.14
N VAL A 257 19.32 3.74 9.80
CA VAL A 257 20.48 4.22 9.04
C VAL A 257 20.74 5.69 9.36
N ASN A 258 19.70 6.53 9.32
CA ASN A 258 19.80 7.97 9.62
C ASN A 258 20.46 8.23 10.98
N ARG A 259 20.11 7.44 12.01
CA ARG A 259 20.63 7.60 13.37
C ARG A 259 22.11 7.24 13.50
N THR A 260 22.56 6.23 12.75
CA THR A 260 23.95 5.77 12.83
C THR A 260 24.95 6.71 12.16
N SER A 261 24.49 7.56 11.24
CA SER A 261 25.26 8.66 10.63
C SER A 261 25.49 9.78 11.63
N ARG A 262 26.70 9.87 12.21
CA ARG A 262 27.15 11.08 12.91
C ARG A 262 27.74 12.08 11.91
N GLY A 263 26.95 13.08 11.53
CA GLY A 263 27.43 14.33 10.95
C GLY A 263 28.03 14.25 9.54
N GLY A 264 27.31 14.78 8.56
CA GLY A 264 27.88 15.24 7.29
C GLY A 264 27.62 14.31 6.09
N LYS A 265 26.80 14.81 5.16
CA LYS A 265 26.55 14.36 3.78
C LYS A 265 26.38 12.85 3.59
N PHE A 266 25.12 12.48 3.33
CA PHE A 266 24.60 11.18 2.90
C PHE A 266 25.39 10.42 1.80
N LYS A 267 26.34 11.05 1.11
CA LYS A 267 26.97 10.52 -0.11
C LYS A 267 28.04 9.44 0.11
N GLU A 268 28.46 9.15 1.34
CA GLU A 268 29.55 8.19 1.62
C GLU A 268 29.23 7.18 2.73
N TYR A 269 28.06 6.54 2.71
CA TYR A 269 27.89 5.31 3.50
C TYR A 269 28.68 4.18 2.84
N GLN A 270 29.69 3.66 3.53
CA GLN A 270 30.22 2.33 3.22
C GLN A 270 29.22 1.28 3.72
N SER A 271 28.15 1.06 2.95
CA SER A 271 27.35 -0.15 3.08
C SER A 271 28.19 -1.36 2.66
N ILE A 272 27.97 -2.49 3.33
CA ILE A 272 28.58 -3.77 2.96
C ILE A 272 27.51 -4.71 2.41
N SER A 273 27.94 -5.70 1.63
CA SER A 273 27.06 -6.81 1.24
C SER A 273 26.89 -7.81 2.40
N LEU A 274 25.83 -8.62 2.34
CA LEU A 274 25.58 -9.70 3.30
C LEU A 274 26.80 -10.64 3.50
N GLY A 275 27.54 -10.93 2.42
CA GLY A 275 28.65 -11.89 2.44
C GLY A 275 29.82 -11.50 3.34
N VAL A 276 29.98 -10.21 3.64
CA VAL A 276 31.08 -9.69 4.50
C VAL A 276 30.59 -9.41 5.92
N LEU A 277 29.28 -9.53 6.19
CA LEU A 277 28.65 -9.14 7.46
C LEU A 277 29.27 -9.86 8.65
N ALA A 278 29.40 -11.18 8.57
CA ALA A 278 29.96 -12.01 9.64
C ALA A 278 31.39 -11.58 10.01
N HIS A 279 32.20 -11.19 9.03
CA HIS A 279 33.57 -10.70 9.26
C HIS A 279 33.55 -9.31 9.89
N THR A 280 32.74 -8.38 9.39
CA THR A 280 32.66 -7.01 9.92
C THR A 280 32.18 -6.97 11.37
N LEU A 281 31.17 -7.77 11.72
CA LEU A 281 30.61 -7.83 13.08
C LEU A 281 31.54 -8.49 14.11
N LYS A 282 32.69 -9.07 13.70
CA LYS A 282 33.74 -9.47 14.65
C LYS A 282 34.51 -8.27 15.21
N HIS A 283 34.54 -7.16 14.46
CA HIS A 283 35.35 -5.98 14.78
C HIS A 283 34.51 -4.74 15.07
N SER A 284 33.21 -4.77 14.77
CA SER A 284 32.29 -3.65 14.96
C SER A 284 31.00 -4.12 15.63
N LYS A 285 30.41 -3.26 16.46
CA LYS A 285 29.14 -3.56 17.15
C LYS A 285 27.95 -3.68 16.19
N SER A 286 28.00 -2.92 15.09
CA SER A 286 26.98 -2.92 14.05
C SER A 286 27.58 -2.63 12.68
N ALA A 287 26.84 -2.93 11.63
CA ALA A 287 27.21 -2.64 10.24
C ALA A 287 25.98 -2.21 9.43
N ILE A 288 26.18 -1.31 8.48
CA ILE A 288 25.18 -0.94 7.47
C ILE A 288 25.29 -1.95 6.33
N VAL A 289 24.23 -2.69 6.07
CA VAL A 289 24.19 -3.78 5.11
C VAL A 289 23.21 -3.44 4.00
N GLN A 290 23.62 -3.70 2.77
CA GLN A 290 22.81 -3.54 1.58
C GLN A 290 22.53 -4.90 0.96
N PHE A 291 21.28 -5.13 0.56
CA PHE A 291 20.83 -6.38 -0.05
C PHE A 291 19.60 -6.16 -0.93
N LYS A 292 19.34 -7.09 -1.85
CA LYS A 292 18.17 -7.02 -2.73
C LYS A 292 16.92 -7.57 -2.01
N ASN A 293 15.84 -6.79 -2.02
CA ASN A 293 14.49 -7.29 -1.73
C ASN A 293 13.87 -7.75 -3.04
N GLU A 294 13.84 -9.05 -3.24
CA GLU A 294 13.36 -9.69 -4.46
C GLU A 294 11.85 -9.53 -4.65
N LYS A 295 11.07 -9.42 -3.56
CA LYS A 295 9.61 -9.27 -3.64
C LYS A 295 9.19 -7.89 -4.15
N GLN A 296 9.89 -6.84 -3.71
CA GLN A 296 9.59 -5.47 -4.11
C GLN A 296 10.45 -4.98 -5.28
N ASP A 297 11.47 -5.75 -5.67
CA ASP A 297 12.50 -5.39 -6.65
C ASP A 297 13.21 -4.07 -6.32
N ILE A 298 13.59 -3.92 -5.05
CA ILE A 298 14.33 -2.75 -4.56
C ILE A 298 15.60 -3.16 -3.84
N GLU A 299 16.54 -2.23 -3.74
CA GLU A 299 17.72 -2.39 -2.91
C GLU A 299 17.46 -1.86 -1.50
N GLU A 300 17.57 -2.73 -0.51
CA GLU A 300 17.40 -2.38 0.89
C GLU A 300 18.73 -2.01 1.50
N THR A 301 18.71 -1.03 2.40
CA THR A 301 19.83 -0.73 3.30
C THR A 301 19.33 -0.79 4.73
N ARG A 302 20.02 -1.53 5.60
CA ARG A 302 19.61 -1.76 6.99
C ARG A 302 20.82 -1.78 7.91
N VAL A 303 20.62 -1.50 9.19
CA VAL A 303 21.70 -1.60 10.19
C VAL A 303 21.51 -2.89 10.96
N PHE A 304 22.54 -3.73 11.01
CA PHE A 304 22.52 -4.99 11.76
C PHE A 304 23.53 -4.98 12.90
N SER A 305 23.17 -5.59 14.03
CA SER A 305 24.08 -5.93 15.12
C SER A 305 24.18 -7.45 15.28
N ARG A 306 25.33 -7.90 15.77
CA ARG A 306 25.56 -9.33 16.04
C ARG A 306 24.61 -9.84 17.12
N CYS A 307 24.00 -11.00 16.91
CA CYS A 307 23.31 -11.70 18.00
C CYS A 307 24.34 -12.41 18.90
N SER A 308 24.11 -12.38 20.20
CA SER A 308 24.96 -13.02 21.21
C SER A 308 24.19 -14.12 21.92
N GLU A 309 24.88 -15.21 22.27
CA GLU A 309 24.32 -16.30 23.08
C GLU A 309 23.93 -15.84 24.50
N ASN A 310 24.53 -14.73 24.97
CA ASN A 310 24.24 -14.14 26.28
C ASN A 310 23.03 -13.19 26.28
N GLU A 311 22.40 -12.98 25.13
CA GLU A 311 21.23 -12.11 24.97
C GLU A 311 19.99 -12.95 24.62
N ASP A 312 18.81 -12.39 24.86
CA ASP A 312 17.58 -12.99 24.41
C ASP A 312 17.61 -13.17 22.89
N LYS A 313 17.08 -14.29 22.40
CA LYS A 313 16.85 -14.48 20.96
C LYS A 313 16.00 -13.29 20.45
N PRO A 314 16.18 -12.84 19.19
CA PRO A 314 15.39 -11.75 18.63
C PRO A 314 13.87 -11.92 18.86
N LYS A 315 13.02 -10.90 18.72
CA LYS A 315 11.53 -11.03 18.86
C LYS A 315 10.84 -11.38 17.54
N ALA A 316 9.80 -12.22 17.53
CA ALA A 316 9.18 -12.66 16.28
C ALA A 316 8.86 -11.48 15.34
N ASN A 317 9.06 -11.69 14.03
CA ASN A 317 9.01 -10.68 12.96
C ASN A 317 10.18 -9.68 12.91
N SER A 318 11.17 -9.75 13.82
CA SER A 318 12.40 -8.96 13.65
C SER A 318 13.09 -9.34 12.33
N VAL A 319 13.76 -8.38 11.71
CA VAL A 319 14.59 -8.68 10.54
C VAL A 319 15.93 -9.22 11.01
N VAL A 320 16.32 -10.39 10.49
CA VAL A 320 17.58 -11.04 10.85
C VAL A 320 18.34 -11.47 9.61
N VAL A 321 19.63 -11.75 9.81
CA VAL A 321 20.44 -12.53 8.89
C VAL A 321 20.72 -13.89 9.52
N VAL A 322 20.43 -14.97 8.80
CA VAL A 322 20.73 -16.35 9.20
C VAL A 322 21.69 -16.95 8.20
N GLU A 323 22.71 -17.64 8.70
CA GLU A 323 23.60 -18.48 7.90
C GLU A 323 23.24 -19.94 8.13
N ARG A 324 22.94 -20.69 7.06
CA ARG A 324 22.69 -22.13 7.15
C ARG A 324 23.19 -22.82 5.89
N ASP A 325 23.89 -23.93 6.04
CA ASP A 325 24.44 -24.72 4.93
C ASP A 325 25.29 -23.88 3.95
N GLY A 326 26.01 -22.89 4.47
CA GLY A 326 26.83 -21.95 3.69
C GLY A 326 26.03 -20.89 2.91
N LYS A 327 24.71 -20.80 3.11
CA LYS A 327 23.84 -19.80 2.48
C LYS A 327 23.39 -18.76 3.50
N LEU A 328 23.52 -17.48 3.13
CA LEU A 328 22.98 -16.37 3.90
C LEU A 328 21.53 -16.08 3.47
N MET A 329 20.67 -15.93 4.45
CA MET A 329 19.26 -15.58 4.31
C MET A 329 18.98 -14.32 5.11
N VAL A 330 18.27 -13.37 4.52
CA VAL A 330 17.81 -12.15 5.21
C VAL A 330 16.29 -12.08 5.14
N GLY A 331 15.63 -11.77 6.26
CA GLY A 331 14.18 -11.72 6.31
C GLY A 331 13.62 -11.53 7.71
N LYS A 332 12.30 -11.33 7.75
CA LYS A 332 11.51 -11.38 8.99
C LYS A 332 11.53 -12.80 9.50
N TYR A 333 12.00 -12.97 10.73
CA TYR A 333 12.19 -14.28 11.32
C TYR A 333 10.99 -14.64 12.22
N THR A 334 10.47 -15.84 12.07
CA THR A 334 9.42 -16.38 12.93
C THR A 334 9.79 -17.80 13.36
N TRP A 335 9.24 -18.22 14.49
CA TRP A 335 9.45 -19.57 15.01
C TRP A 335 8.20 -20.05 15.73
N SER A 336 7.99 -21.36 15.72
CA SER A 336 6.91 -22.01 16.46
C SER A 336 7.37 -23.38 16.94
N ARG A 337 7.03 -23.73 18.18
CA ARG A 337 7.24 -25.09 18.71
C ARG A 337 6.08 -25.97 18.24
N GLN A 338 6.40 -27.09 17.62
CA GLN A 338 5.44 -28.04 17.05
C GLN A 338 5.80 -29.48 17.48
N GLN A 339 4.83 -30.38 17.37
CA GLN A 339 5.01 -31.81 17.66
C GLN A 339 4.61 -32.61 16.43
N ASP A 340 5.42 -33.60 16.05
CA ASP A 340 5.09 -34.46 14.92
C ASP A 340 3.92 -35.40 15.31
N MET A 341 2.82 -35.35 14.56
CA MET A 341 1.65 -36.19 14.83
C MET A 341 1.86 -37.66 14.42
N ASN A 342 2.88 -37.97 13.63
CA ASN A 342 3.15 -39.32 13.14
C ASN A 342 4.21 -40.07 13.97
N ASN A 343 5.13 -39.35 14.61
CA ASN A 343 6.18 -39.90 15.49
C ASN A 343 5.98 -39.30 16.88
N ASN A 344 5.30 -40.03 17.75
CA ASN A 344 4.65 -39.56 18.98
C ASN A 344 5.54 -38.90 20.07
N GLU A 345 6.82 -38.57 19.82
CA GLU A 345 7.72 -38.03 20.87
C GLU A 345 8.73 -36.96 20.42
N GLU A 346 8.89 -36.64 19.13
CA GLU A 346 9.85 -35.60 18.72
C GLU A 346 9.19 -34.23 18.56
N GLN A 347 9.45 -33.36 19.54
CA GLN A 347 9.14 -31.93 19.46
C GLN A 347 10.22 -31.21 18.65
N PHE A 348 9.80 -30.29 17.79
CA PHE A 348 10.71 -29.50 16.96
C PHE A 348 10.29 -28.04 16.90
N TYR A 349 11.26 -27.17 16.60
CA TYR A 349 11.03 -25.76 16.31
C TYR A 349 11.04 -25.56 14.80
N LEU A 350 9.93 -25.04 14.25
CA LEU A 350 9.87 -24.60 12.86
C LEU A 350 10.27 -23.14 12.79
N ILE A 351 11.42 -22.85 12.19
CA ILE A 351 11.86 -21.48 11.90
C ILE A 351 11.53 -21.13 10.46
N SER A 352 11.08 -19.91 10.23
CA SER A 352 10.82 -19.37 8.90
C SER A 352 11.44 -17.99 8.73
N ILE A 353 12.14 -17.79 7.61
CA ILE A 353 12.66 -16.50 7.16
C ILE A 353 11.83 -16.07 5.94
N ARG A 354 11.12 -14.96 6.07
CA ARG A 354 10.15 -14.46 5.07
C ARG A 354 10.34 -12.97 4.79
N GLY A 355 9.59 -12.44 3.82
CA GLY A 355 9.46 -10.99 3.58
C GLY A 355 10.26 -10.49 2.38
N PHE A 356 11.59 -10.66 2.35
CA PHE A 356 12.43 -10.07 1.29
C PHE A 356 12.73 -11.01 0.11
N SER A 357 12.55 -12.31 0.31
CA SER A 357 12.72 -13.35 -0.72
C SER A 357 11.65 -14.43 -0.51
N ALA A 358 11.70 -15.50 -1.30
CA ALA A 358 10.86 -16.67 -1.08
C ALA A 358 11.02 -17.19 0.37
N THR A 359 9.89 -17.54 1.01
CA THR A 359 9.89 -18.04 2.38
C THR A 359 10.75 -19.30 2.47
N GLN A 360 11.73 -19.27 3.36
CA GLN A 360 12.61 -20.41 3.66
C GLN A 360 12.31 -20.88 5.08
N SER A 361 11.96 -22.16 5.22
CA SER A 361 11.64 -22.76 6.52
C SER A 361 12.49 -23.99 6.77
N PHE A 362 12.87 -24.18 8.03
CA PHE A 362 13.65 -25.34 8.46
C PHE A 362 13.26 -25.74 9.88
N LYS A 363 13.40 -27.04 10.17
CA LYS A 363 13.15 -27.62 11.49
C LYS A 363 14.46 -27.66 12.28
N LEU A 364 14.35 -27.43 13.58
CA LEU A 364 15.39 -27.68 14.57
C LEU A 364 14.86 -28.59 15.66
N THR A 365 15.67 -29.52 16.15
CA THR A 365 15.39 -30.24 17.40
C THR A 365 15.43 -29.28 18.60
N GLU A 366 15.03 -29.73 19.78
CA GLU A 366 15.14 -28.90 20.99
C GLU A 366 16.59 -28.48 21.27
N ASP A 367 17.54 -29.42 21.20
CA ASP A 367 18.97 -29.16 21.41
C ASP A 367 19.53 -28.18 20.37
N GLU A 368 19.14 -28.33 19.10
CA GLU A 368 19.57 -27.42 18.05
C GLU A 368 18.97 -26.02 18.22
N TRP A 369 17.73 -25.92 18.70
CA TRP A 369 17.07 -24.64 18.96
C TRP A 369 17.75 -23.86 20.08
N GLU A 370 18.18 -24.53 21.15
CA GLU A 370 18.90 -23.88 22.25
C GLU A 370 20.17 -23.18 21.75
N MET A 371 20.94 -23.87 20.89
CA MET A 371 22.18 -23.37 20.29
C MET A 371 21.99 -22.42 19.10
N PHE A 372 20.78 -22.36 18.52
CA PHE A 372 20.55 -21.57 17.31
C PHE A 372 20.39 -20.08 17.61
N TYR A 373 21.29 -19.27 17.05
CA TYR A 373 21.17 -17.82 17.02
C TYR A 373 21.31 -17.32 15.57
N PRO A 374 20.45 -16.39 15.12
CA PRO A 374 20.71 -15.68 13.87
C PRO A 374 22.10 -15.03 13.90
N LEU A 375 22.75 -14.89 12.75
CA LEU A 375 24.05 -14.22 12.63
C LEU A 375 23.98 -12.78 13.14
N ALA A 376 22.90 -12.08 12.75
CA ALA A 376 22.67 -10.70 13.09
C ALA A 376 21.18 -10.37 13.14
N VAL A 377 20.82 -9.34 13.90
CA VAL A 377 19.46 -8.78 14.00
C VAL A 377 19.48 -7.30 13.62
N GLU A 378 18.44 -6.81 12.96
CA GLU A 378 18.30 -5.40 12.62
C GLU A 378 18.24 -4.55 13.90
N LEU A 379 19.02 -3.47 13.94
CA LEU A 379 18.92 -2.44 14.95
C LEU A 379 17.74 -1.53 14.63
N THR A 380 16.64 -1.73 15.34
CA THR A 380 15.41 -0.92 15.22
C THR A 380 15.42 0.30 16.14
N GLN A 381 16.34 0.38 17.11
CA GLN A 381 16.42 1.45 18.10
C GLN A 381 17.67 2.28 17.96
#